data_AF-R4FBB2-F1
#
_entry.id   AF-R4FBB2-F1
#
_cell.length_a   1.000
_cell.length_b   1.000
_cell.length_c   1.000
_cell.angle_alpha   90.00
_cell.angle_beta   90.00
_cell.angle_gamma   90.00
#
_symmetry.space_group_name_H-M   'P 1'
#
loop_
_entity.id
_entity.type
_entity.pdbx_description
1 polymer ?
#
loop_
_entity_poly.entity_id
_entity_poly.type
_entity_poly.pdbx_seq_one_letter_code
_entity_poly.pdbx_strand_id
1 'polypeptide(L)'
;MIGVSVGMMYSVYMKKKEKKDRLHDFKDERLKDAKKKVRRIGQSLWRIRSVPMFSKLSRLYSICQKIIEIVEKQPDRLAVAQPFFNTTLDSIVTIIDKYIYLTKQPVKSEEIRQAMREAEEALDLALMKAENELLDMLEEDLFDLKTEVKLVKHTVASDDPFSLPTKHTITVTEEKKHEQKR
;
A
#
# COMPACT_ATOMS: atom_id res chain seq x y z
N MET A 1 9.56 -33.89 -31.93
CA MET A 1 9.20 -33.21 -30.67
C MET A 1 10.25 -33.54 -29.64
N ILE A 2 11.05 -32.55 -29.22
CA ILE A 2 12.23 -32.77 -28.37
C ILE A 2 11.77 -32.94 -26.93
N GLY A 3 11.96 -34.14 -26.38
CA GLY A 3 11.66 -34.46 -24.99
C GLY A 3 12.64 -33.74 -24.06
N VAL A 4 12.12 -32.93 -23.15
CA VAL A 4 12.92 -32.26 -22.12
C VAL A 4 13.53 -33.34 -21.23
N SER A 5 14.86 -33.43 -21.19
CA SER A 5 15.57 -34.43 -20.41
C SER A 5 15.34 -34.23 -18.91
N VAL A 6 15.33 -35.32 -18.13
CA VAL A 6 15.12 -35.29 -16.67
C VAL A 6 16.09 -34.32 -15.96
N GLY A 7 17.34 -34.23 -16.42
CA GLY A 7 18.32 -33.26 -15.92
C GLY A 7 17.95 -31.81 -16.21
N MET A 8 17.33 -31.52 -17.36
CA MET A 8 16.80 -30.20 -17.68
C MET A 8 15.61 -29.84 -16.79
N MET A 9 14.73 -30.80 -16.49
CA MET A 9 13.64 -30.62 -15.51
C MET A 9 14.17 -30.37 -14.08
N TYR A 10 15.19 -31.11 -13.65
CA TYR A 10 15.80 -30.96 -12.34
C TYR A 10 16.50 -29.60 -12.18
N SER A 11 17.22 -29.13 -13.21
CA SER A 11 17.86 -27.79 -13.18
C SER A 11 16.84 -26.64 -13.16
N VAL A 12 15.71 -26.76 -13.87
CA VAL A 12 14.62 -25.78 -13.83
C VAL A 12 13.94 -25.76 -12.46
N TYR A 13 13.73 -26.92 -11.84
CA TYR A 13 13.19 -27.03 -10.49
C TYR A 13 14.11 -26.38 -9.45
N MET A 14 15.41 -26.68 -9.49
CA MET A 14 16.40 -26.09 -8.58
C MET A 14 16.51 -24.56 -8.78
N LYS A 15 16.49 -24.06 -10.01
CA LYS A 15 16.51 -22.62 -10.31
C LYS A 15 15.23 -21.90 -9.83
N LYS A 16 14.07 -22.56 -9.87
CA LYS A 16 12.83 -22.05 -9.27
C LYS A 16 12.89 -22.03 -7.74
N LYS A 17 13.44 -23.08 -7.12
CA LYS A 17 13.63 -23.15 -5.66
C LYS A 17 14.60 -22.08 -5.17
N GLU A 18 15.76 -21.93 -5.80
CA GLU A 18 16.72 -20.86 -5.48
C GLU A 18 16.14 -19.46 -5.67
N LYS A 19 15.31 -19.24 -6.70
CA LYS A 19 14.59 -17.97 -6.88
C LYS A 19 13.58 -17.73 -5.76
N LYS A 20 12.86 -18.77 -5.31
CA LYS A 20 11.90 -18.69 -4.21
C LYS A 20 12.60 -18.41 -2.88
N ASP A 21 13.72 -19.07 -2.61
CA ASP A 21 14.50 -18.90 -1.39
C ASP A 21 15.15 -17.50 -1.36
N ARG A 22 15.74 -17.04 -2.46
CA ARG A 22 16.24 -15.65 -2.59
C ARG A 22 15.13 -14.61 -2.47
N LEU A 23 13.94 -14.90 -3.01
CA LEU A 23 12.79 -14.00 -2.92
C LEU A 23 12.29 -13.88 -1.48
N HIS A 24 12.29 -14.98 -0.72
CA HIS A 24 11.93 -14.97 0.69
C HIS A 24 12.92 -14.14 1.53
N ASP A 25 14.22 -14.39 1.37
CA ASP A 25 15.28 -13.68 2.11
C ASP A 25 15.30 -12.18 1.79
N PHE A 26 15.07 -11.82 0.51
CA PHE A 26 15.00 -10.43 0.06
C PHE A 26 13.72 -9.70 0.51
N LYS A 27 12.59 -10.43 0.64
CA LYS A 27 11.35 -9.88 1.21
C LYS A 27 11.57 -9.44 2.66
N ASP A 28 12.33 -10.21 3.43
CA ASP A 28 12.65 -9.91 4.82
C ASP A 28 13.62 -8.72 4.95
N GLU A 29 14.65 -8.62 4.11
CA GLU A 29 15.64 -7.55 4.23
C GLU A 29 15.07 -6.16 3.94
N ARG A 30 14.25 -6.04 2.89
CA ARG A 30 13.63 -4.76 2.51
C ARG A 30 12.60 -4.27 3.51
N LEU A 31 11.78 -5.19 4.02
CA LEU A 31 10.82 -4.87 5.07
C LEU A 31 11.55 -4.50 6.37
N LYS A 32 12.65 -5.19 6.69
CA LYS A 32 13.51 -4.87 7.83
C LYS A 32 14.15 -3.49 7.71
N ASP A 33 14.60 -3.12 6.51
CA ASP A 33 15.14 -1.79 6.24
C ASP A 33 14.07 -0.70 6.39
N ALA A 34 12.90 -0.90 5.79
CA ALA A 34 11.75 0.00 5.95
C ALA A 34 11.38 0.20 7.43
N LYS A 35 11.32 -0.88 8.23
CA LYS A 35 11.09 -0.82 9.68
C LYS A 35 12.13 0.02 10.41
N LYS A 36 13.41 -0.09 10.04
CA LYS A 36 14.47 0.75 10.63
C LYS A 36 14.25 2.22 10.32
N LYS A 37 13.89 2.57 9.08
CA LYS A 37 13.60 3.95 8.66
C LYS A 37 12.40 4.51 9.41
N VAL A 38 11.31 3.76 9.49
CA VAL A 38 10.09 4.17 10.23
C VAL A 38 10.37 4.33 11.72
N ARG A 39 11.16 3.43 12.32
CA ARG A 39 11.62 3.58 13.71
C ARG A 39 12.43 4.87 13.92
N ARG A 40 13.30 5.23 12.97
CA ARG A 40 14.07 6.48 13.02
C ARG A 40 13.18 7.72 12.92
N ILE A 41 12.12 7.68 12.10
CA ILE A 41 11.10 8.74 12.06
C ILE A 41 10.43 8.89 13.44
N GLY A 42 10.01 7.78 14.06
CA GLY A 42 9.43 7.81 15.41
C GLY A 42 10.39 8.35 16.48
N GLN A 43 11.68 8.02 16.39
CA GLN A 43 12.70 8.56 17.29
C GLN A 43 12.89 10.08 17.12
N SER A 44 12.74 10.59 15.90
CA SER A 44 12.86 12.00 15.59
C SER A 44 11.74 12.86 16.17
N LEU A 45 10.56 12.29 16.47
CA LEU A 45 9.46 13.00 17.13
C LEU A 45 9.90 13.65 18.46
N TRP A 46 10.70 12.93 19.26
CA TRP A 46 11.22 13.43 20.54
C TRP A 46 12.22 14.59 20.41
N ARG A 47 12.76 14.81 19.21
CA ARG A 47 13.77 15.83 18.93
C ARG A 47 13.16 17.11 18.36
N ILE A 48 11.88 17.08 17.99
CA ILE A 48 11.18 18.20 17.35
C ILE A 48 10.45 19.02 18.40
N ARG A 49 10.64 20.34 18.34
CA ARG A 49 9.97 21.29 19.25
C ARG A 49 8.89 22.14 18.58
N SER A 50 8.81 22.11 17.25
CA SER A 50 7.75 22.78 16.49
C SER A 50 6.48 21.92 16.54
N VAL A 51 5.39 22.47 17.08
CA VAL A 51 4.09 21.78 17.18
C VAL A 51 3.53 21.41 15.79
N PRO A 52 3.51 22.31 14.79
CA PRO A 52 3.08 21.96 13.44
C PRO A 52 3.90 20.80 12.85
N MET A 53 5.23 20.85 13.00
CA MET A 53 6.11 19.80 12.50
C MET A 53 5.91 18.48 13.24
N PHE A 54 5.70 18.52 14.57
CA PHE A 54 5.42 17.33 15.37
C PHE A 54 4.13 16.64 14.90
N SER A 55 3.04 17.41 14.71
CA SER A 55 1.77 16.89 14.22
C SER A 55 1.93 16.20 12.85
N LYS A 56 2.62 16.87 11.92
CA LYS A 56 2.92 16.35 10.58
C LYS A 56 3.68 15.03 10.63
N LEU A 57 4.78 14.98 11.40
CA LEU A 57 5.59 13.78 11.52
C LEU A 57 4.88 12.65 12.26
N SER A 58 4.03 12.97 13.25
CA SER A 58 3.27 11.97 13.98
C SER A 58 2.27 11.27 13.05
N ARG A 59 1.59 12.04 12.18
CA ARG A 59 0.69 11.49 11.16
C ARG A 59 1.46 10.65 10.14
N LEU A 60 2.56 11.18 9.61
CA LEU A 60 3.43 10.46 8.67
C LEU A 60 3.96 9.14 9.28
N TYR A 61 4.44 9.17 10.51
CA TYR A 61 4.88 7.99 11.24
C TYR A 61 3.78 6.94 11.36
N SER A 62 2.58 7.35 11.76
CA SER A 62 1.43 6.46 11.92
C SER A 62 1.03 5.77 10.61
N ILE A 63 1.01 6.51 9.50
CA ILE A 63 0.71 5.95 8.17
C ILE A 63 1.79 4.98 7.74
N CYS A 64 3.07 5.35 7.88
CA CYS A 64 4.18 4.46 7.55
C CYS A 64 4.17 3.16 8.38
N GLN A 65 3.76 3.22 9.65
CA GLN A 65 3.55 2.00 10.46
C GLN A 65 2.44 1.13 9.88
N LYS A 66 1.32 1.71 9.45
CA LYS A 66 0.21 0.96 8.84
C LYS A 66 0.62 0.29 7.54
N ILE A 67 1.37 0.98 6.68
CA ILE A 67 1.94 0.39 5.45
C ILE A 67 2.79 -0.83 5.80
N ILE A 68 3.69 -0.71 6.80
CA ILE A 68 4.51 -1.84 7.26
C ILE A 68 3.64 -2.99 7.78
N GLU A 69 2.65 -2.71 8.62
CA GLU A 69 1.76 -3.72 9.19
C GLU A 69 1.00 -4.50 8.10
N ILE A 70 0.54 -3.82 7.04
CA ILE A 70 -0.14 -4.47 5.91
C ILE A 70 0.84 -5.37 5.16
N VAL A 71 2.04 -4.88 4.85
CA VAL A 71 3.08 -5.69 4.17
C VAL A 71 3.50 -6.90 5.01
N GLU A 72 3.57 -6.76 6.34
CA GLU A 72 3.86 -7.88 7.25
C GLU A 72 2.77 -8.95 7.20
N LYS A 73 1.49 -8.55 7.17
CA LYS A 73 0.36 -9.48 7.11
C LYS A 73 0.20 -10.11 5.72
N GLN A 74 0.51 -9.35 4.66
CA GLN A 74 0.34 -9.74 3.27
C GLN A 74 1.65 -9.47 2.50
N PRO A 75 2.62 -10.41 2.54
CA PRO A 75 3.94 -10.23 1.92
C PRO A 75 3.93 -10.03 0.40
N ASP A 76 2.80 -10.26 -0.27
CA ASP A 76 2.63 -10.02 -1.71
C ASP A 76 2.44 -8.53 -2.01
N ARG A 77 1.92 -7.74 -1.05
CA ARG A 77 1.83 -6.28 -1.16
C ARG A 77 3.20 -5.59 -1.04
N LEU A 78 4.29 -6.30 -0.74
CA LEU A 78 5.65 -5.74 -0.71
C LEU A 78 6.13 -5.23 -2.08
N ALA A 79 5.68 -5.86 -3.16
CA ALA A 79 6.04 -5.42 -4.51
C ALA A 79 5.47 -4.03 -4.82
N VAL A 80 4.24 -3.77 -4.35
CA VAL A 80 3.55 -2.48 -4.49
C VAL A 80 4.26 -1.42 -3.64
N ALA A 81 4.49 -1.71 -2.35
CA ALA A 81 5.15 -0.79 -1.41
C ALA A 81 6.66 -0.57 -1.69
N GLN A 82 7.25 -1.28 -2.67
CA GLN A 82 8.68 -1.25 -2.96
C GLN A 82 9.23 0.15 -3.27
N PRO A 83 8.63 0.92 -4.20
CA PRO A 83 9.18 2.21 -4.59
C PRO A 83 9.10 3.21 -3.43
N PHE A 84 8.03 3.12 -2.63
CA PHE A 84 7.86 3.92 -1.43
C PHE A 84 8.95 3.63 -0.39
N PHE A 85 9.24 2.35 -0.11
CA PHE A 85 10.25 1.96 0.88
C PHE A 85 11.68 2.34 0.50
N ASN A 86 12.02 2.26 -0.78
CA ASN A 86 13.39 2.47 -1.25
C ASN A 86 13.71 3.94 -1.56
N THR A 87 12.73 4.76 -1.93
CA THR A 87 12.99 6.14 -2.38
C THR A 87 12.39 7.17 -1.42
N THR A 88 11.10 7.01 -1.12
CA THR A 88 10.35 8.01 -0.35
C THR A 88 10.75 7.97 1.13
N LEU A 89 10.82 6.79 1.74
CA LEU A 89 11.24 6.67 3.14
C LEU A 89 12.65 7.20 3.41
N ASP A 90 13.60 6.97 2.49
CA ASP A 90 14.96 7.49 2.63
C ASP A 90 15.03 9.01 2.55
N SER A 91 14.27 9.59 1.61
CA SER A 91 14.13 11.04 1.48
C SER A 91 13.52 11.64 2.73
N ILE A 92 12.44 11.05 3.26
CA ILE A 92 11.77 11.48 4.50
C ILE A 92 12.77 11.53 5.66
N VAL A 93 13.48 10.42 5.90
CA VAL A 93 14.46 10.33 6.99
C VAL A 93 15.54 11.42 6.84
N THR A 94 16.04 11.60 5.62
CA THR A 94 17.07 12.59 5.32
C THR A 94 16.59 14.02 5.61
N ILE A 95 15.37 14.37 5.14
CA ILE A 95 14.78 15.70 5.36
C ILE A 95 14.60 15.96 6.85
N ILE A 96 14.06 14.99 7.60
CA ILE A 96 13.84 15.13 9.05
C ILE A 96 15.16 15.36 9.79
N ASP A 97 16.21 14.60 9.47
CA ASP A 97 17.50 14.75 10.14
C ASP A 97 18.17 16.09 9.82
N LYS A 98 18.10 16.55 8.56
CA LYS A 98 18.61 17.86 8.16
C LYS A 98 17.81 18.99 8.80
N TYR A 99 16.49 18.88 8.84
CA TYR A 99 15.61 19.82 9.53
C TYR A 99 16.00 19.94 11.01
N ILE A 100 16.07 18.80 11.73
CA ILE A 100 16.46 18.80 13.15
C ILE A 100 17.87 19.38 13.33
N TYR A 101 18.81 19.05 12.45
CA TYR A 101 20.16 19.62 12.52
C TYR A 101 20.15 21.14 12.38
N LEU A 102 19.40 21.68 11.41
CA LEU A 102 19.27 23.12 11.16
C LEU A 102 18.49 23.86 12.26
N THR A 103 17.50 23.23 12.90
CA THR A 103 16.81 23.82 14.07
C THR A 103 17.77 24.11 15.22
N LYS A 104 18.84 23.32 15.37
CA LYS A 104 19.81 23.44 16.48
C LYS A 104 20.95 24.42 16.21
N GLN A 105 21.09 24.91 14.98
CA GLN A 105 22.18 25.83 14.66
C GLN A 105 21.97 27.20 15.34
N PRO A 106 23.04 27.82 15.88
CA PRO A 106 22.94 29.14 16.50
C PRO A 106 22.68 30.25 15.47
N VAL A 107 23.13 30.05 14.23
CA VAL A 107 22.92 30.99 13.12
C VAL A 107 21.54 30.74 12.50
N LYS A 108 20.72 31.80 12.42
CA LYS A 108 19.37 31.79 11.84
C LYS A 108 19.25 32.76 10.66
N SER A 109 20.06 32.51 9.63
CA SER A 109 19.99 33.26 8.36
C SER A 109 18.66 33.05 7.64
N GLU A 110 18.35 33.92 6.67
CA GLU A 110 17.15 33.75 5.86
C GLU A 110 17.24 32.47 4.99
N GLU A 111 18.43 32.12 4.45
CA GLU A 111 18.64 30.82 3.81
C GLU A 111 18.18 29.64 4.68
N ILE A 112 18.56 29.64 5.97
CA ILE A 112 18.18 28.54 6.87
C ILE A 112 16.68 28.53 7.06
N ARG A 113 16.03 29.69 7.26
CA ARG A 113 14.57 29.75 7.41
C ARG A 113 13.84 29.26 6.16
N GLN A 114 14.34 29.66 4.98
CA GLN A 114 13.78 29.23 3.69
C GLN A 114 13.92 27.72 3.50
N ALA A 115 15.12 27.16 3.70
CA ALA A 115 15.34 25.71 3.61
C ALA A 115 14.47 24.91 4.60
N MET A 116 14.17 25.48 5.76
CA MET A 116 13.29 24.85 6.75
C MET A 116 11.82 24.85 6.31
N ARG A 117 11.35 25.92 5.66
CA ARG A 117 10.01 25.98 5.05
C ARG A 117 9.88 24.97 3.91
N GLU A 118 10.87 24.93 3.02
CA GLU A 118 10.90 23.96 1.91
C GLU A 118 10.92 22.51 2.41
N ALA A 119 11.66 22.23 3.49
CA ALA A 119 11.65 20.93 4.15
C ALA A 119 10.27 20.59 4.73
N GLU A 120 9.57 21.56 5.32
CA GLU A 120 8.21 21.38 5.81
C GLU A 120 7.23 21.05 4.68
N GLU A 121 7.29 21.78 3.56
CA GLU A 121 6.47 21.55 2.36
C GLU A 121 6.77 20.17 1.74
N ALA A 122 8.04 19.80 1.62
CA ALA A 122 8.43 18.50 1.10
C ALA A 122 7.89 17.34 1.97
N LEU A 123 7.79 17.53 3.28
CA LEU A 123 7.20 16.54 4.19
C LEU A 123 5.67 16.47 4.07
N ASP A 124 4.99 17.55 3.69
CA ASP A 124 3.56 17.50 3.36
C ASP A 124 3.32 16.67 2.10
N LEU A 125 4.15 16.86 1.06
CA LEU A 125 4.10 16.05 -0.16
C LEU A 125 4.39 14.57 0.14
N ALA A 126 5.37 14.30 1.02
CA ALA A 126 5.70 12.95 1.45
C ALA A 126 4.56 12.29 2.24
N LEU A 127 3.85 13.07 3.06
CA LEU A 127 2.65 12.62 3.75
C LEU A 127 1.53 12.26 2.76
N MET A 128 1.21 13.12 1.80
CA MET A 128 0.22 12.82 0.76
C MET A 128 0.60 11.57 -0.04
N LYS A 129 1.89 11.42 -0.38
CA LYS A 129 2.42 10.21 -1.05
C LYS A 129 2.18 8.96 -0.21
N ALA A 130 2.46 9.01 1.09
CA ALA A 130 2.26 7.88 2.00
C ALA A 130 0.78 7.54 2.18
N GLU A 131 -0.11 8.54 2.20
CA GLU A 131 -1.56 8.33 2.27
C GLU A 131 -2.08 7.62 1.03
N ASN A 132 -1.65 8.06 -0.15
CA ASN A 132 -2.02 7.41 -1.40
C ASN A 132 -1.50 5.97 -1.46
N GLU A 133 -0.24 5.74 -1.06
CA GLU A 133 0.32 4.39 -1.00
C GLU A 133 -0.48 3.48 -0.06
N LEU A 134 -0.88 3.99 1.11
CA LEU A 134 -1.73 3.24 2.03
C LEU A 134 -3.13 2.97 1.44
N LEU A 135 -3.71 3.93 0.73
CA LEU A 135 -5.01 3.78 0.08
C LEU A 135 -4.96 2.73 -1.05
N ASP A 136 -3.92 2.76 -1.88
CA ASP A 136 -3.70 1.78 -2.95
C ASP A 136 -3.59 0.37 -2.35
N MET A 137 -2.91 0.24 -1.22
CA MET A 137 -2.84 -1.02 -0.50
C MET A 137 -4.17 -1.47 0.09
N LEU A 138 -5.11 -0.57 0.39
CA LEU A 138 -6.42 -0.90 0.99
C LEU A 138 -7.53 -1.06 -0.06
N GLU A 139 -7.23 -0.94 -1.36
CA GLU A 139 -8.23 -0.93 -2.42
C GLU A 139 -9.07 -2.21 -2.46
N GLU A 140 -8.43 -3.37 -2.34
CA GLU A 140 -9.08 -4.68 -2.30
C GLU A 140 -10.03 -4.79 -1.09
N ASP A 141 -9.54 -4.44 0.09
CA ASP A 141 -10.33 -4.49 1.33
C ASP A 141 -11.53 -3.53 1.27
N LEU A 142 -11.37 -2.38 0.60
CA LEU A 142 -12.44 -1.41 0.36
C LEU A 142 -13.47 -1.91 -0.65
N PHE A 143 -13.03 -2.62 -1.70
CA PHE A 143 -13.91 -3.24 -2.68
C PHE A 143 -14.78 -4.33 -2.03
N ASP A 144 -14.18 -5.19 -1.22
CA ASP A 144 -14.86 -6.25 -0.48
C ASP A 144 -15.93 -5.65 0.44
N LEU A 145 -15.57 -4.65 1.24
CA LEU A 145 -16.51 -3.95 2.12
C LEU A 145 -17.70 -3.37 1.33
N LYS A 146 -17.46 -2.72 0.18
CA LYS A 146 -18.52 -2.16 -0.66
C LYS A 146 -19.45 -3.25 -1.21
N THR A 147 -18.91 -4.41 -1.54
CA THR A 147 -19.68 -5.55 -2.06
C THR A 147 -20.56 -6.13 -0.95
N GLU A 148 -19.99 -6.36 0.23
CA GLU A 148 -20.74 -6.83 1.40
C GLU A 148 -21.87 -5.87 1.81
N VAL A 149 -21.59 -4.56 1.82
CA VAL A 149 -22.61 -3.55 2.09
C VAL A 149 -23.75 -3.61 1.06
N LYS A 150 -23.47 -3.83 -0.22
CA LYS A 150 -24.50 -3.97 -1.26
C LYS A 150 -25.32 -5.24 -1.07
N LEU A 151 -24.68 -6.36 -0.74
CA LEU A 151 -25.35 -7.63 -0.47
C LEU A 151 -26.32 -7.51 0.71
N VAL A 152 -25.87 -6.92 1.82
CA VAL A 152 -26.72 -6.69 3.00
C VAL A 152 -27.90 -5.77 2.67
N LYS A 153 -27.67 -4.69 1.92
CA LYS A 153 -28.77 -3.80 1.49
C LYS A 153 -29.78 -4.52 0.61
N HIS A 154 -29.34 -5.39 -0.29
CA HIS A 154 -30.23 -6.14 -1.17
C HIS A 154 -31.05 -7.17 -0.39
N THR A 155 -30.42 -7.94 0.50
CA THR A 155 -31.10 -8.97 1.30
C THR A 155 -32.11 -8.36 2.27
N VAL A 156 -31.72 -7.33 3.03
CA VAL A 156 -32.63 -6.63 3.96
C VAL A 156 -33.79 -5.94 3.22
N ALA A 157 -33.55 -5.35 2.05
CA ALA A 157 -34.63 -4.78 1.24
C ALA A 157 -35.56 -5.85 0.63
N SER A 158 -35.05 -7.07 0.41
CA SER A 158 -35.84 -8.19 -0.13
C SER A 158 -36.62 -8.95 0.94
N ASP A 159 -36.23 -8.83 2.21
CA ASP A 159 -36.90 -9.43 3.37
C ASP A 159 -38.04 -8.55 3.94
N ASP A 160 -38.35 -7.41 3.31
CA ASP A 160 -39.51 -6.58 3.65
C ASP A 160 -40.81 -7.25 3.14
N PRO A 161 -41.74 -7.71 4.02
CA PRO A 161 -42.94 -8.45 3.63
C PRO A 161 -43.90 -7.68 2.71
N PHE A 162 -43.67 -6.39 2.48
CA PHE A 162 -44.53 -5.50 1.70
C PHE A 162 -43.92 -4.94 0.40
N SER A 163 -42.74 -5.39 -0.02
CA SER A 163 -42.17 -4.97 -1.30
C SER A 163 -42.65 -5.85 -2.48
N LEU A 164 -43.21 -5.23 -3.52
CA LEU A 164 -43.75 -5.91 -4.71
C LEU A 164 -42.66 -6.64 -5.50
N PRO A 165 -42.97 -7.79 -6.15
CA PRO A 165 -41.97 -8.62 -6.80
C PRO A 165 -41.31 -7.90 -7.98
N THR A 166 -40.04 -7.55 -7.84
CA THR A 166 -39.17 -7.21 -8.96
C THR A 166 -38.93 -8.48 -9.78
N LYS A 167 -39.73 -8.66 -10.84
CA LYS A 167 -39.50 -9.68 -11.85
C LYS A 167 -38.15 -9.43 -12.51
N HIS A 168 -37.15 -10.25 -12.20
CA HIS A 168 -36.06 -10.52 -13.12
C HIS A 168 -36.32 -11.84 -13.82
N THR A 169 -36.99 -11.71 -14.96
CA THR A 169 -37.05 -12.72 -16.01
C THR A 169 -35.62 -13.02 -16.47
N ILE A 170 -34.98 -14.02 -15.89
CA ILE A 170 -33.90 -14.74 -16.56
C ILE A 170 -34.59 -15.76 -17.46
N THR A 171 -34.90 -15.37 -18.69
CA THR A 171 -35.13 -16.35 -19.77
C THR A 171 -33.82 -16.51 -20.52
N VAL A 172 -33.00 -17.44 -20.04
CA VAL A 172 -32.13 -18.23 -20.90
C VAL A 172 -32.61 -19.66 -20.76
N THR A 173 -33.31 -20.18 -21.78
CA THR A 173 -33.19 -21.58 -22.21
C THR A 173 -33.72 -21.68 -23.64
N GLU A 174 -32.85 -22.21 -24.47
CA GLU A 174 -33.00 -22.64 -25.84
C GLU A 174 -34.21 -23.60 -26.00
N GLU A 175 -34.86 -23.60 -27.16
CA GLU A 175 -34.81 -24.73 -28.09
C GLU A 175 -35.87 -24.60 -29.20
N LYS A 176 -35.34 -24.59 -30.43
CA LYS A 176 -35.79 -25.30 -31.64
C LYS A 176 -37.30 -25.39 -31.95
N LYS A 177 -37.59 -25.06 -33.23
CA LYS A 177 -37.98 -25.99 -34.32
C LYS A 177 -39.18 -25.45 -35.13
N HIS A 178 -39.11 -25.64 -36.45
CA HIS A 178 -40.21 -25.56 -37.45
C HIS A 178 -40.79 -24.15 -37.71
N GLU A 179 -41.20 -23.73 -38.90
CA GLU A 179 -41.22 -24.23 -40.28
C GLU A 179 -41.76 -23.07 -41.14
N GLN A 180 -41.25 -22.93 -42.37
CA GLN A 180 -42.04 -22.77 -43.61
C GLN A 180 -43.11 -21.67 -43.80
N LYS A 181 -43.08 -21.16 -45.05
CA LYS A 181 -44.16 -20.47 -45.82
C LYS A 181 -44.43 -19.02 -45.37
N ARG A 182 -44.32 -18.00 -46.23
CA ARG A 182 -44.60 -17.88 -47.68
C ARG A 182 -43.67 -16.87 -48.33
#